data_AF-A0AAD5MGA4-F1
#
_entry.id   AF-A0AAD5MGA4-F1
#
_cell.length_a   1.000
_cell.length_b   1.000
_cell.length_c   1.000
_cell.angle_alpha   90.00
_cell.angle_beta   90.00
_cell.angle_gamma   90.00
#
_symmetry.space_group_name_H-M   'P 1'
#
loop_
_entity.id
_entity.type
_entity.pdbx_description
1 polymer ?
#
loop_
_entity_poly.entity_id
_entity_poly.type
_entity_poly.pdbx_seq_one_letter_code
_entity_poly.pdbx_strand_id
1 'polypeptide(L)'
;MLCAIVLLLLVVVFSVVTPGLKEGSGEFTVTFSSMETFYASLCYTEWPSSASQFLDSSCLFHPKPYAFTIHPGFPFKIGRPLRDIVSDYIAVIINVTSNGGNHYGIRERLLVDGSLPNRSITMRAGLLTIDFAIICEIDYFGLRCARYCKPSAANYRHVGARRRARRFAYRDGRERTAALCWTTGRKIVSLHNWHASG
;
A
#
# COMPACT_ATOMS: atom_id res chain seq x y z
N MET A 1 13.60 29.85 40.80
CA MET A 1 13.46 28.38 40.87
C MET A 1 12.20 27.84 40.19
N LEU A 2 11.09 28.59 40.07
CA LEU A 2 9.88 28.11 39.36
C LEU A 2 10.08 27.82 37.85
N CYS A 3 10.97 28.55 37.17
CA CYS A 3 11.14 28.42 35.71
C CYS A 3 11.71 27.04 35.28
N ALA A 4 12.58 26.45 36.10
CA ALA A 4 13.18 25.14 35.81
C ALA A 4 12.18 23.98 35.94
N ILE A 5 11.21 24.10 36.85
CA ILE A 5 10.19 23.07 37.11
C ILE A 5 9.17 23.03 35.97
N VAL A 6 8.80 24.19 35.41
CA VAL A 6 7.90 24.28 34.25
C VAL A 6 8.55 23.70 32.98
N LEU A 7 9.86 23.93 32.78
CA LEU A 7 10.60 23.37 31.65
C LEU A 7 10.70 21.83 31.75
N LEU A 8 10.95 21.30 32.96
CA LEU A 8 11.00 19.86 33.22
C LEU A 8 9.64 19.19 33.02
N LEU A 9 8.56 19.83 33.46
CA LEU A 9 7.19 19.34 33.23
C LEU A 9 6.84 19.33 31.74
N LEU A 10 7.23 20.35 30.96
CA LEU A 10 7.05 20.36 29.50
C LEU A 10 7.80 19.21 28.82
N VAL A 11 9.06 18.95 29.19
CA VAL A 11 9.85 17.85 28.61
C VAL A 11 9.25 16.48 28.96
N VAL A 12 8.77 16.28 30.19
CA VAL A 12 8.16 15.02 30.61
C VAL A 12 6.80 14.80 29.93
N VAL A 13 5.97 15.85 29.77
CA VAL A 13 4.68 15.75 29.07
C VAL A 13 4.86 15.44 27.57
N PHE A 14 5.87 16.02 26.91
CA PHE A 14 6.17 15.68 25.51
C PHE A 14 6.75 14.27 25.33
N SER A 15 7.42 13.71 26.35
CA SER A 15 8.04 12.38 26.28
C SER A 15 7.06 11.23 26.53
N VAL A 16 5.91 11.49 27.19
CA VAL A 16 4.96 10.45 27.63
C VAL A 16 3.78 10.27 26.65
N VAL A 17 3.59 11.19 25.69
CA VAL A 17 2.49 11.11 24.71
C VAL A 17 3.00 11.29 23.27
N THR A 18 3.97 10.49 22.87
CA THR A 18 3.94 9.98 21.50
C THR A 18 3.60 8.50 21.60
N PRO A 19 2.35 8.06 21.30
CA PRO A 19 2.14 6.65 21.03
C PRO A 19 3.12 6.34 19.90
N GLY A 20 4.16 5.57 20.20
CA GLY A 20 5.23 5.26 19.26
C GLY A 20 4.58 4.87 17.95
N LEU A 21 4.68 5.76 16.96
CA LEU A 21 4.14 5.58 15.64
C LEU A 21 4.94 4.41 15.09
N LYS A 22 4.42 3.19 15.24
CA LYS A 22 5.12 2.00 14.74
C LYS A 22 5.29 2.23 13.25
N GLU A 23 6.54 2.34 12.83
CA GLU A 23 6.94 2.53 11.45
C GLU A 23 6.27 1.43 10.63
N GLY A 24 5.26 1.81 9.86
CA GLY A 24 4.59 0.87 8.98
C GLY A 24 5.57 0.43 7.91
N SER A 25 5.64 -0.88 7.66
CA SER A 25 6.57 -1.45 6.67
C SER A 25 5.80 -2.23 5.61
N GLY A 26 5.95 -1.83 4.36
CA GLY A 26 5.30 -2.47 3.22
C GLY A 26 5.78 -1.93 1.89
N GLU A 27 5.04 -2.23 0.84
CA GLU A 27 5.31 -1.81 -0.53
C GLU A 27 4.01 -1.33 -1.16
N PHE A 28 4.01 -0.11 -1.70
CA PHE A 28 2.98 0.33 -2.61
C PHE A 28 3.34 -0.14 -4.02
N THR A 29 2.38 -0.77 -4.68
CA THR A 29 2.58 -1.37 -5.99
C THR A 29 1.54 -0.86 -6.96
N VAL A 30 2.00 -0.51 -8.16
CA VAL A 30 1.15 -0.20 -9.31
C VAL A 30 1.44 -1.25 -10.37
N THR A 31 0.44 -2.04 -10.72
CA THR A 31 0.54 -3.09 -11.72
C THR A 31 -0.29 -2.72 -12.93
N PHE A 32 0.32 -2.75 -14.10
CA PHE A 32 -0.32 -2.47 -15.37
C PHE A 32 -0.45 -3.78 -16.13
N SER A 33 -1.66 -4.13 -16.54
CA SER A 33 -1.93 -5.28 -17.41
C SER A 33 -2.69 -4.82 -18.64
N SER A 34 -2.38 -5.40 -19.78
CA SER A 34 -2.92 -4.94 -21.06
C SER A 34 -3.16 -6.07 -22.05
N MET A 35 -4.15 -5.88 -22.91
CA MET A 35 -4.42 -6.71 -24.09
C MET A 35 -3.67 -6.22 -25.34
N GLU A 36 -3.16 -4.98 -25.34
CA GLU A 36 -2.39 -4.37 -26.44
C GLU A 36 -1.10 -3.71 -25.93
N THR A 37 -0.26 -3.21 -26.84
CA THR A 37 0.90 -2.41 -26.43
C THR A 37 0.46 -0.99 -26.09
N PHE A 38 0.74 -0.55 -24.86
CA PHE A 38 0.54 0.84 -24.43
C PHE A 38 1.85 1.50 -24.04
N TYR A 39 1.92 2.81 -24.31
CA TYR A 39 2.97 3.67 -23.79
C TYR A 39 2.39 4.49 -22.65
N ALA A 40 3.06 4.48 -21.50
CA ALA A 40 2.60 5.19 -20.33
C ALA A 40 3.72 5.98 -19.67
N SER A 41 3.35 7.01 -18.92
CA SER A 41 4.23 7.61 -17.93
C SER A 41 3.55 7.75 -16.58
N LEU A 42 4.33 7.62 -15.51
CA LEU A 42 3.86 7.72 -14.13
C LEU A 42 4.66 8.77 -13.34
N CYS A 43 3.94 9.59 -12.59
CA CYS A 43 4.48 10.63 -11.71
C CYS A 43 3.80 10.52 -10.35
N TYR A 44 4.58 10.33 -9.29
CA TYR A 44 4.08 10.45 -7.92
C TYR A 44 4.01 11.93 -7.56
N THR A 45 2.88 12.43 -7.08
CA THR A 45 2.69 13.85 -6.72
C THR A 45 2.48 14.04 -5.22
N GLU A 46 2.08 12.99 -4.51
CA GLU A 46 2.03 12.94 -3.06
C GLU A 46 2.46 11.55 -2.59
N TRP A 47 3.21 11.52 -1.49
CA TRP A 47 3.74 10.29 -0.91
C TRP A 47 3.55 10.32 0.61
N PRO A 48 3.24 9.18 1.26
CA PRO A 48 2.76 9.19 2.63
C PRO A 48 3.90 9.15 3.65
N SER A 49 5.15 9.25 3.19
CA SER A 49 6.37 9.30 4.00
C SER A 49 7.39 10.28 3.42
N SER A 50 8.58 10.38 4.03
CA SER A 50 9.66 11.21 3.50
C SER A 50 10.03 10.76 2.07
N ALA A 51 9.91 11.69 1.13
CA ALA A 51 10.22 11.46 -0.27
C ALA A 51 11.23 12.51 -0.74
N SER A 52 12.19 12.08 -1.57
CA SER A 52 13.07 13.03 -2.24
C SER A 52 12.28 13.83 -3.28
N GLN A 53 12.29 15.15 -3.10
CA GLN A 53 11.81 16.10 -4.09
C GLN A 53 13.01 16.65 -4.86
N PHE A 54 12.86 16.75 -6.17
CA PHE A 54 13.82 17.42 -7.03
C PHE A 54 13.43 18.88 -7.13
N LEU A 55 14.41 19.78 -7.04
CA LEU A 55 14.21 21.20 -7.33
C LEU A 55 13.57 21.31 -8.72
N ASP A 56 12.49 22.08 -8.82
CA ASP A 56 11.72 22.33 -10.05
C ASP A 56 10.94 21.15 -10.66
N SER A 57 10.73 20.04 -9.93
CA SER A 57 9.86 18.94 -10.37
C SER A 57 8.64 18.75 -9.48
N SER A 58 7.47 18.61 -10.10
CA SER A 58 6.25 18.17 -9.41
C SER A 58 6.20 16.65 -9.19
N CYS A 59 7.13 15.89 -9.79
CA CYS A 59 7.23 14.46 -9.59
C CYS A 59 8.17 14.10 -8.44
N LEU A 60 7.64 13.36 -7.48
CA LEU A 60 8.43 12.73 -6.43
C LEU A 60 9.29 11.62 -7.06
N PHE A 61 10.48 11.43 -6.50
CA PHE A 61 11.45 10.38 -6.86
C PHE A 61 12.14 10.50 -8.23
N HIS A 62 11.71 11.42 -9.11
CA HIS A 62 12.39 11.65 -10.40
C HIS A 62 12.14 13.06 -10.94
N PRO A 63 13.11 13.69 -11.63
CA PRO A 63 12.93 15.02 -12.21
C PRO A 63 11.86 15.08 -13.31
N LYS A 64 11.50 13.93 -13.92
CA LYS A 64 10.47 13.78 -14.97
C LYS A 64 9.61 12.55 -14.69
N PRO A 65 8.37 12.42 -15.20
CA PRO A 65 7.61 11.18 -15.09
C PRO A 65 8.38 9.98 -15.67
N TYR A 66 8.22 8.83 -15.01
CA TYR A 66 8.79 7.56 -15.44
C TYR A 66 8.04 7.07 -16.67
N ALA A 67 8.68 7.08 -17.84
CA ALA A 67 8.12 6.57 -19.09
C ALA A 67 8.43 5.08 -19.27
N PHE A 68 7.46 4.30 -19.70
CA PHE A 68 7.59 2.86 -19.94
C PHE A 68 6.58 2.35 -20.96
N THR A 69 6.85 1.15 -21.48
CA THR A 69 5.99 0.43 -22.42
C THR A 69 5.39 -0.79 -21.73
N ILE A 70 4.09 -0.97 -21.87
CA ILE A 70 3.33 -2.11 -21.35
C ILE A 70 3.03 -3.02 -22.54
N HIS A 71 3.51 -4.27 -22.48
CA HIS A 71 3.31 -5.25 -23.53
C HIS A 71 2.13 -6.19 -23.20
N PRO A 72 1.41 -6.68 -24.22
CA PRO A 72 0.30 -7.60 -24.01
C PRO A 72 0.79 -8.90 -23.37
N GLY A 73 0.07 -9.39 -22.35
CA GLY A 73 0.40 -10.63 -21.64
C GLY A 73 1.56 -10.53 -20.64
N PHE A 74 2.25 -9.38 -20.55
CA PHE A 74 3.35 -9.16 -19.61
C PHE A 74 3.02 -8.00 -18.66
N PRO A 75 2.46 -8.28 -17.47
CA PRO A 75 2.14 -7.24 -16.51
C PRO A 75 3.39 -6.45 -16.12
N PHE A 76 3.32 -5.12 -16.24
CA PHE A 76 4.38 -4.23 -15.81
C PHE A 76 4.11 -3.79 -14.38
N LYS A 77 5.05 -3.99 -13.45
CA LYS A 77 4.88 -3.67 -12.03
C LYS A 77 5.89 -2.62 -11.60
N ILE A 78 5.41 -1.56 -10.95
CA ILE A 78 6.24 -0.57 -10.27
C ILE A 78 5.98 -0.71 -8.76
N GLY A 79 7.04 -0.99 -8.02
CA GLY A 79 7.02 -1.12 -6.57
C GLY A 79 7.77 0.01 -5.88
N ARG A 80 7.24 0.53 -4.77
CA ARG A 80 7.89 1.53 -3.93
C ARG A 80 7.75 1.17 -2.45
N PRO A 81 8.85 1.04 -1.70
CA PRO A 81 8.80 0.76 -0.28
C PRO A 81 8.05 1.86 0.48
N LEU A 82 7.14 1.45 1.35
CA LEU A 82 6.49 2.29 2.33
C LEU A 82 7.18 2.07 3.68
N ARG A 83 7.85 3.11 4.16
CA ARG A 83 8.49 3.19 5.47
C ARG A 83 8.11 4.50 6.11
N ASP A 84 8.05 4.57 7.43
CA ASP A 84 7.83 5.82 8.18
C ASP A 84 6.57 6.58 7.73
N ILE A 85 5.48 5.83 7.55
CA ILE A 85 4.21 6.35 7.02
C ILE A 85 3.58 7.36 7.98
N VAL A 86 3.56 8.64 7.61
CA VAL A 86 2.97 9.76 8.37
C VAL A 86 1.57 10.15 7.88
N SER A 87 1.27 9.93 6.60
CA SER A 87 -0.01 10.25 5.96
C SER A 87 -0.69 8.98 5.45
N ASP A 88 -2.01 9.03 5.21
CA ASP A 88 -2.69 7.98 4.44
C ASP A 88 -2.70 8.31 2.94
N TYR A 89 -2.29 9.49 2.50
CA TYR A 89 -2.56 9.93 1.13
C TYR A 89 -1.44 9.56 0.17
N ILE A 90 -1.82 9.03 -1.01
CA ILE A 90 -0.94 8.82 -2.15
C ILE A 90 -1.63 9.39 -3.37
N ALA A 91 -0.93 10.28 -4.06
CA ALA A 91 -1.37 10.82 -5.33
C ALA A 91 -0.40 10.43 -6.45
N VAL A 92 -0.94 9.91 -7.56
CA VAL A 92 -0.20 9.62 -8.78
C VAL A 92 -0.92 10.14 -10.01
N ILE A 93 -0.15 10.66 -10.95
CA ILE A 93 -0.59 11.00 -12.30
C ILE A 93 -0.04 9.94 -13.25
N ILE A 94 -0.93 9.33 -14.03
CA ILE A 94 -0.58 8.39 -15.09
C ILE A 94 -1.05 8.96 -16.41
N ASN A 95 -0.15 9.09 -17.38
CA ASN A 95 -0.50 9.50 -18.74
C ASN A 95 -0.33 8.30 -19.67
N VAL A 96 -1.35 7.99 -20.47
CA VAL A 96 -1.26 7.05 -21.58
C VAL A 96 -1.01 7.84 -22.86
N THR A 97 0.06 7.51 -23.57
CA THR A 97 0.56 8.30 -24.71
C THR A 97 0.49 7.51 -26.00
N SER A 98 0.54 8.22 -27.13
CA SER A 98 0.55 7.60 -28.46
C SER A 98 1.89 6.94 -28.80
N ASN A 99 3.00 7.44 -28.25
CA ASN A 99 4.34 6.92 -28.52
C ASN A 99 5.30 7.23 -27.36
N GLY A 100 6.13 6.25 -26.99
CA GLY A 100 7.35 6.42 -26.20
C GLY A 100 7.19 6.98 -24.77
N GLY A 101 5.97 7.01 -24.21
CA GLY A 101 5.72 7.50 -22.84
C GLY A 101 6.05 8.98 -22.62
N ASN A 102 6.33 9.73 -23.69
CA ASN A 102 6.68 11.14 -23.63
C ASN A 102 5.43 12.00 -23.33
N HIS A 103 5.62 13.18 -22.74
CA HIS A 103 4.53 14.12 -22.43
C HIS A 103 3.77 14.65 -23.65
N TYR A 104 4.29 14.45 -24.86
CA TYR A 104 3.62 14.81 -26.09
C TYR A 104 2.72 13.67 -26.56
N GLY A 105 1.51 14.00 -27.04
CA GLY A 105 0.57 13.00 -27.54
C GLY A 105 -0.12 12.19 -26.43
N ILE A 106 -0.43 12.81 -25.30
CA ILE A 106 -1.26 12.21 -24.24
C ILE A 106 -2.64 11.94 -24.81
N ARG A 107 -3.02 10.66 -24.85
CA ARG A 107 -4.34 10.23 -25.29
C ARG A 107 -5.31 10.13 -24.12
N GLU A 108 -4.81 9.81 -22.94
CA GLU A 108 -5.61 9.67 -21.73
C GLU A 108 -4.77 10.01 -20.51
N ARG A 109 -5.39 10.64 -19.51
CA ARG A 109 -4.75 10.99 -18.24
C ARG A 109 -5.61 10.47 -17.09
N LEU A 110 -4.99 9.71 -16.20
CA LEU A 110 -5.58 9.23 -14.98
C LEU A 110 -4.93 9.95 -13.79
N LEU A 111 -5.76 10.64 -13.01
CA LEU A 111 -5.38 11.16 -11.70
C LEU A 111 -5.89 10.18 -10.64
N VAL A 112 -4.97 9.67 -9.84
CA VAL A 112 -5.28 8.88 -8.66
C VAL A 112 -4.89 9.69 -7.46
N ASP A 113 -5.86 10.07 -6.66
CA ASP A 113 -5.67 10.81 -5.42
C ASP A 113 -6.59 10.19 -4.36
N GLY A 114 -6.06 10.02 -3.15
CA GLY A 114 -6.80 9.51 -2.01
C GLY A 114 -5.98 8.68 -1.04
N SER A 115 -6.67 8.18 -0.01
CA SER A 115 -6.05 7.39 1.05
C SER A 115 -5.64 6.01 0.54
N LEU A 116 -4.33 5.70 0.54
CA LEU A 116 -3.71 4.37 0.41
C LEU A 116 -4.50 3.44 -0.52
N PRO A 117 -4.52 3.73 -1.83
CA PRO A 117 -5.54 3.22 -2.75
C PRO A 117 -5.30 1.74 -3.05
N ASN A 118 -6.01 0.85 -2.38
CA ASN A 118 -6.24 -0.49 -2.89
C ASN A 118 -7.42 -0.44 -3.86
N ARG A 119 -7.14 -0.34 -5.15
CA ARG A 119 -8.19 -0.24 -6.19
C ARG A 119 -7.68 -0.70 -7.55
N SER A 120 -8.62 -1.10 -8.39
CA SER A 120 -8.38 -1.43 -9.80
C SER A 120 -9.11 -0.43 -10.69
N ILE A 121 -8.44 0.05 -11.74
CA ILE A 121 -9.01 0.98 -12.71
C ILE A 121 -8.82 0.38 -14.10
N THR A 122 -9.90 0.28 -14.85
CA THR A 122 -9.87 -0.19 -16.23
C THR A 122 -10.11 0.98 -17.18
N MET A 123 -9.26 1.10 -18.19
CA MET A 123 -9.24 2.18 -19.17
C MET A 123 -9.42 1.62 -20.58
N ARG A 124 -9.70 2.50 -21.56
CA ARG A 124 -9.88 2.14 -22.98
C ARG A 124 -10.79 0.93 -23.21
N ALA A 125 -12.00 1.00 -22.66
CA ALA A 125 -13.03 -0.03 -22.82
C ALA A 125 -12.58 -1.46 -22.44
N GLY A 126 -11.63 -1.61 -21.50
CA GLY A 126 -11.19 -2.94 -21.03
C GLY A 126 -9.76 -3.30 -21.40
N LEU A 127 -9.11 -2.55 -22.28
CA LEU A 127 -7.83 -2.94 -22.87
C LEU A 127 -6.63 -2.73 -21.93
N LEU A 128 -6.72 -1.79 -21.00
CA LEU A 128 -5.68 -1.49 -20.02
C LEU A 128 -6.29 -1.55 -18.62
N THR A 129 -5.70 -2.33 -17.73
CA THR A 129 -6.06 -2.38 -16.31
C THR A 129 -4.87 -1.95 -15.47
N ILE A 130 -5.15 -1.09 -14.49
CA ILE A 130 -4.17 -0.54 -13.56
C ILE A 130 -4.61 -0.87 -12.14
N ASP A 131 -3.85 -1.72 -11.48
CA ASP A 131 -4.09 -2.18 -10.13
C ASP A 131 -3.14 -1.49 -9.16
N PHE A 132 -3.72 -0.80 -8.18
CA PHE A 132 -3.03 -0.19 -7.06
C PHE A 132 -3.21 -1.08 -5.84
N ALA A 133 -2.11 -1.45 -5.19
CA ALA A 133 -2.15 -2.30 -4.01
C ALA A 133 -1.01 -1.97 -3.05
N ILE A 134 -1.32 -2.02 -1.76
CA ILE A 134 -0.35 -2.05 -0.68
C ILE A 134 -0.17 -3.48 -0.21
N ILE A 135 1.08 -3.91 -0.17
CA ILE A 135 1.48 -5.21 0.33
C ILE A 135 2.31 -4.96 1.58
N CYS A 136 1.80 -5.36 2.74
CA CYS A 136 2.53 -5.25 3.99
C CYS A 136 3.61 -6.34 4.09
N GLU A 137 4.69 -6.03 4.80
CA GLU A 137 5.69 -7.05 5.17
C GLU A 137 5.07 -8.14 6.07
N ILE A 138 5.76 -9.27 6.18
CA ILE A 138 5.32 -10.40 7.01
C ILE A 138 5.05 -9.89 8.44
N ASP A 139 3.95 -10.36 9.02
CA ASP A 139 3.45 -9.98 10.35
C ASP A 139 2.95 -8.52 10.47
N TYR A 140 2.94 -7.71 9.41
CA TYR A 140 2.37 -6.36 9.42
C TYR A 140 1.01 -6.29 8.72
N PHE A 141 0.10 -5.48 9.27
CA PHE A 141 -1.29 -5.39 8.82
C PHE A 141 -1.86 -3.97 8.91
N GLY A 142 -3.06 -3.80 8.35
CA GLY A 142 -3.80 -2.55 8.31
C GLY A 142 -3.44 -1.70 7.09
N LEU A 143 -4.19 -0.61 6.87
CA LEU A 143 -4.02 0.24 5.68
C LEU A 143 -2.60 0.79 5.56
N ARG A 144 -2.00 1.22 6.67
CA ARG A 144 -0.63 1.75 6.75
C ARG A 144 0.46 0.69 7.01
N CYS A 145 0.13 -0.60 6.99
CA CYS A 145 1.06 -1.65 7.41
C CYS A 145 1.72 -1.41 8.79
N ALA A 146 1.05 -0.68 9.69
CA ALA A 146 1.60 -0.26 10.99
C ALA A 146 1.20 -1.20 12.15
N ARG A 147 0.34 -2.19 11.89
CA ARG A 147 -0.12 -3.14 12.91
C ARG A 147 0.71 -4.40 12.84
N TYR A 148 1.71 -4.51 13.71
CA TYR A 148 2.49 -5.73 13.88
C TYR A 148 1.71 -6.80 14.66
N CYS A 149 1.67 -8.02 14.14
CA CYS A 149 1.14 -9.20 14.81
C CYS A 149 1.86 -10.46 14.32
N LYS A 150 2.74 -11.01 15.17
CA LYS A 150 3.40 -12.30 14.92
C LYS A 150 2.54 -13.45 15.44
N PRO A 151 2.24 -14.47 14.61
CA PRO A 151 1.61 -15.70 15.08
C PRO A 151 2.48 -16.39 16.13
N SER A 152 1.91 -16.76 17.26
CA SER A 152 2.57 -17.57 18.30
C SER A 152 1.61 -18.66 18.76
N ALA A 153 2.10 -19.75 19.34
CA ALA A 153 1.29 -20.84 19.88
C ALA A 153 0.18 -20.35 20.84
N ALA A 154 0.42 -19.24 21.55
CA ALA A 154 -0.56 -18.59 22.43
C ALA A 154 -1.67 -17.82 21.69
N ASN A 155 -1.43 -17.43 20.42
CA ASN A 155 -2.36 -16.67 19.58
C ASN A 155 -3.13 -17.53 18.56
N TYR A 156 -2.82 -18.83 18.44
CA TYR A 156 -3.65 -19.78 17.68
C TYR A 156 -4.88 -20.16 18.51
N ARG A 157 -5.91 -19.32 18.51
CA ARG A 157 -7.26 -19.88 18.70
C ARG A 157 -7.63 -20.55 17.40
N HIS A 158 -7.66 -21.88 17.39
CA HIS A 158 -8.38 -22.64 16.37
C HIS A 158 -9.71 -21.92 16.12
N VAL A 159 -9.93 -21.45 14.89
CA VAL A 159 -11.25 -21.01 14.45
C VAL A 159 -12.11 -22.26 14.25
N GLY A 160 -12.29 -23.01 15.34
CA GLY A 160 -13.16 -24.15 15.45
C GLY A 160 -14.56 -23.63 15.72
N ALA A 161 -15.40 -23.68 14.68
CA ALA A 161 -16.83 -23.90 14.74
C ALA A 161 -17.60 -23.34 15.97
N ARG A 162 -18.26 -22.19 15.79
CA ARG A 162 -19.73 -22.07 15.90
C ARG A 162 -20.17 -20.60 15.83
N ARG A 163 -21.20 -20.39 15.00
CA ARG A 163 -22.07 -19.21 14.82
C ARG A 163 -21.64 -18.19 13.76
N ARG A 164 -22.25 -18.39 12.58
CA ARG A 164 -22.42 -17.46 11.45
C ARG A 164 -21.13 -16.85 10.91
N ALA A 165 -20.29 -17.71 10.33
CA ALA A 165 -19.41 -17.28 9.25
C ALA A 165 -20.31 -16.72 8.13
N ARG A 166 -20.35 -15.38 7.98
CA ARG A 166 -20.73 -14.81 6.69
C ARG A 166 -19.70 -15.37 5.71
N ARG A 167 -20.17 -16.16 4.74
CA ARG A 167 -19.35 -16.78 3.70
C ARG A 167 -18.47 -15.71 3.06
N PHE A 168 -17.19 -15.68 3.42
CA PHE A 168 -16.16 -15.31 2.46
C PHE A 168 -15.88 -16.57 1.66
N ALA A 169 -16.74 -16.85 0.68
CA ALA A 169 -16.49 -17.90 -0.28
C ALA A 169 -15.37 -17.40 -1.21
N TYR A 170 -14.17 -17.95 -1.06
CA TYR A 170 -13.12 -17.83 -2.07
C TYR A 170 -12.96 -19.17 -2.79
N ARG A 171 -12.90 -19.07 -4.12
CA ARG A 171 -13.18 -20.09 -5.13
C ARG A 171 -11.96 -20.97 -5.44
N ASP A 172 -11.28 -21.56 -4.45
CA ASP A 172 -10.04 -22.30 -4.76
C ASP A 172 -9.64 -23.50 -3.87
N GLY A 173 -10.57 -24.15 -3.16
CA GLY A 173 -10.36 -25.52 -2.65
C GLY A 173 -9.19 -25.82 -1.70
N ARG A 174 -8.38 -24.83 -1.28
CA ARG A 174 -7.29 -24.99 -0.29
C ARG A 174 -7.75 -24.56 1.10
N GLU A 175 -7.57 -25.43 2.09
CA GLU A 175 -7.69 -25.05 3.50
C GLU A 175 -6.63 -23.98 3.83
N ARG A 176 -7.07 -22.77 4.17
CA ARG A 176 -6.21 -21.71 4.71
C ARG A 176 -6.55 -21.51 6.18
N THR A 177 -5.58 -21.72 7.05
CA THR A 177 -5.71 -21.45 8.48
C THR A 177 -5.70 -19.93 8.71
N ALA A 178 -6.79 -19.40 9.25
CA ALA A 178 -6.90 -18.01 9.65
C ALA A 178 -6.25 -17.79 11.03
N ALA A 179 -5.23 -16.94 11.12
CA ALA A 179 -4.72 -16.46 12.40
C ALA A 179 -5.54 -15.24 12.84
N LEU A 180 -6.09 -15.28 14.05
CA LEU A 180 -6.85 -14.18 14.63
C LEU A 180 -5.92 -13.27 15.44
N CYS A 181 -5.61 -12.10 14.89
CA CYS A 181 -4.92 -11.04 15.63
C CYS A 181 -5.95 -10.20 16.37
N TRP A 182 -5.85 -10.16 17.70
CA TRP A 182 -6.64 -9.28 18.54
C TRP A 182 -5.90 -7.95 18.70
N THR A 183 -6.42 -6.89 18.10
CA THR A 183 -5.98 -5.52 18.40
C THR A 183 -7.15 -4.80 19.05
N THR A 184 -7.00 -4.37 20.31
CA THR A 184 -7.88 -3.40 21.00
C THR A 184 -9.38 -3.55 20.66
N GLY A 185 -9.93 -4.74 20.91
CA GLY A 185 -11.37 -5.01 20.79
C GLY A 185 -11.91 -5.26 19.38
N ARG A 186 -11.07 -5.31 18.32
CA ARG A 186 -11.49 -5.74 16.97
C ARG A 186 -10.68 -6.93 16.47
N LYS A 187 -11.38 -7.92 15.90
CA LYS A 187 -10.80 -9.12 15.26
C LYS A 187 -10.25 -8.74 13.89
N ILE A 188 -8.96 -8.98 13.67
CA ILE A 188 -8.35 -8.92 12.34
C ILE A 188 -7.98 -10.36 11.97
N VAL A 189 -8.50 -10.83 10.84
CA VAL A 189 -8.19 -12.16 10.32
C VAL A 189 -6.99 -12.03 9.39
N SER A 190 -5.86 -12.59 9.78
CA SER A 190 -4.73 -12.83 8.87
C SER A 190 -4.93 -14.18 8.19
N LEU A 191 -4.96 -14.20 6.86
CA LEU A 191 -5.00 -15.43 6.06
C LEU A 191 -3.59 -15.75 5.61
N HIS A 192 -2.97 -16.77 6.20
CA HIS A 192 -1.71 -17.32 5.69
C HIS A 192 -2.00 -18.53 4.81
N ASN A 193 -1.26 -18.64 3.69
CA ASN A 193 -1.13 -19.89 2.96
C ASN A 193 -0.12 -20.77 3.71
N TRP A 194 -0.60 -21.86 4.29
CA TRP A 194 0.29 -22.94 4.71
C TRP A 194 0.42 -23.94 3.56
N HIS A 195 1.64 -24.18 3.10
CA HIS A 195 1.96 -25.43 2.41
C HIS A 195 2.30 -26.44 3.51
N ALA A 196 1.48 -27.47 3.67
CA ALA A 196 1.86 -28.63 4.47
C ALA A 196 2.98 -29.35 3.72
N SER A 197 4.21 -29.22 4.21
CA SER A 197 5.29 -30.16 3.88
C SER A 197 4.95 -31.46 4.61
N GLY A 198 4.40 -32.43 3.87
CA GLY A 198 4.29 -33.81 4.32
C GLY A 198 5.63 -34.53 4.19
#